data_AF-A0A2T4Y9N1-F1
#
_entry.id   AF-A0A2T4Y9N1-F1
#
_cell.length_a   1.000
_cell.length_b   1.000
_cell.length_c   1.000
_cell.angle_alpha   90.00
_cell.angle_beta   90.00
_cell.angle_gamma   90.00
#
_symmetry.space_group_name_H-M   'P 1'
#
loop_
_entity.id
_entity.type
_entity.pdbx_description
1 polymer ?
#
loop_
_entity_poly.entity_id
_entity_poly.type
_entity_poly.pdbx_seq_one_letter_code
_entity_poly.pdbx_strand_id
1 'polypeptide(L)'
;MRKQTVALTTRVGAEGPYRVDLPLDPGSLNERLFDIGLWLVERSIPHQARVLMEPEHERVRVSFLDPDDAKDFRARFGTRLN
;
A
#
# COMPACT_ATOMS: atom_id res chain seq x y z
N MET A 1 -22.78 10.08 15.32
CA MET A 1 -22.36 9.05 14.35
C MET A 1 -21.60 9.73 13.23
N ARG A 2 -20.28 9.50 13.07
CA ARG A 2 -19.52 10.05 11.93
C ARG A 2 -19.95 9.29 10.68
N LYS A 3 -20.48 10.00 9.68
CA LYS A 3 -20.78 9.45 8.35
C LYS A 3 -19.44 8.99 7.75
N GLN A 4 -19.18 7.68 7.77
CA GLN A 4 -18.11 7.09 6.97
C GLN A 4 -18.57 7.18 5.51
N THR A 5 -18.10 8.20 4.81
CA THR A 5 -18.27 8.30 3.36
C THR A 5 -17.26 7.35 2.74
N VAL A 6 -17.67 6.12 2.43
CA VAL A 6 -16.87 5.23 1.59
C VAL A 6 -16.88 5.86 0.20
N ALA A 7 -15.72 6.38 -0.24
CA ALA A 7 -15.56 6.85 -1.61
C ALA A 7 -15.70 5.63 -2.53
N LEU A 8 -16.87 5.49 -3.16
CA LEU A 8 -17.15 4.44 -4.13
C LEU A 8 -16.29 4.71 -5.38
N THR A 9 -15.09 4.14 -5.41
CA THR A 9 -14.23 4.18 -6.60
C THR A 9 -14.64 3.05 -7.54
N THR A 10 -14.84 3.36 -8.82
CA THR A 10 -15.08 2.36 -9.87
C THR A 10 -13.82 1.58 -10.26
N ARG A 11 -12.68 1.88 -9.63
CA ARG A 11 -11.37 1.28 -9.91
C ARG A 11 -10.84 0.53 -8.69
N VAL A 12 -11.56 -0.51 -8.27
CA VAL A 12 -11.12 -1.41 -7.20
C VAL A 12 -9.98 -2.29 -7.73
N GLY A 13 -8.82 -2.26 -7.09
CA GLY A 13 -7.69 -3.14 -7.43
C GLY A 13 -7.02 -2.87 -8.80
N ALA A 14 -7.34 -1.73 -9.42
CA ALA A 14 -6.59 -1.26 -10.59
C ALA A 14 -5.15 -0.96 -10.17
N GLU A 15 -4.18 -1.40 -10.96
CA GLU A 15 -2.81 -0.99 -10.75
C GLU A 15 -2.71 0.53 -11.00
N GLY A 16 -2.46 1.28 -9.93
CA GLY A 16 -2.32 2.72 -10.01
C GLY A 16 -0.96 3.13 -10.57
N PRO A 17 -0.83 4.31 -11.21
CA PRO A 17 0.43 4.72 -11.83
C PRO A 17 1.53 5.01 -10.81
N TYR A 18 1.21 5.20 -9.54
CA TYR A 18 2.17 5.57 -8.50
C TYR A 18 2.58 4.34 -7.70
N ARG A 19 3.78 3.82 -7.98
CA ARG A 19 4.30 2.58 -7.39
C ARG A 19 5.31 2.86 -6.27
N VAL A 20 5.24 2.06 -5.22
CA VAL A 20 6.21 1.98 -4.14
C VAL A 20 6.64 0.52 -3.99
N ASP A 21 7.92 0.27 -4.21
CA ASP A 21 8.52 -1.05 -4.07
C ASP A 21 9.12 -1.17 -2.65
N LEU A 22 8.80 -2.26 -1.96
CA LEU A 22 9.29 -2.61 -0.63
C LEU A 22 10.11 -3.91 -0.74
N PRO A 23 11.15 -4.11 0.08
CA PRO A 23 11.88 -5.38 0.11
C PRO A 23 10.94 -6.51 0.54
N LEU A 24 11.03 -7.65 -0.15
CA LEU A 24 10.37 -8.88 0.25
C LEU A 24 11.28 -9.62 1.22
N ASP A 25 11.10 -9.37 2.52
CA ASP A 25 11.77 -10.12 3.58
C ASP A 25 10.82 -11.18 4.13
N PRO A 26 11.06 -12.49 3.89
CA PRO A 26 10.21 -13.56 4.40
C PRO A 26 10.09 -13.58 5.93
N GLY A 27 11.10 -13.10 6.66
CA GLY A 27 11.11 -13.09 8.12
C GLY A 27 10.15 -12.07 8.72
N SER A 28 9.86 -10.98 8.01
CA SER A 28 8.97 -9.90 8.45
C SER A 28 7.75 -9.68 7.54
N LEU A 29 7.55 -10.53 6.53
CA LEU A 29 6.54 -10.33 5.48
C LEU A 29 5.13 -10.20 6.04
N ASN A 30 4.72 -11.13 6.91
CA ASN A 30 3.35 -11.14 7.44
C ASN A 30 3.07 -9.92 8.33
N GLU A 31 4.01 -9.55 9.19
CA GLU A 31 3.91 -8.35 10.04
C GLU A 31 3.85 -7.09 9.18
N ARG A 32 4.69 -7.01 8.15
CA ARG A 32 4.72 -5.89 7.22
C ARG A 32 3.42 -5.78 6.41
N LEU A 33 2.86 -6.89 5.91
CA LEU A 33 1.57 -6.90 5.21
C LEU A 33 0.42 -6.49 6.14
N PHE A 34 0.46 -6.92 7.41
CA PHE A 34 -0.50 -6.50 8.41
C PHE A 34 -0.45 -4.98 8.65
N ASP A 35 0.75 -4.43 8.87
CA ASP A 35 0.94 -2.99 9.08
C ASP A 35 0.49 -2.15 7.88
N ILE A 36 0.78 -2.62 6.66
CA ILE A 36 0.31 -2.00 5.41
C ILE A 36 -1.22 -1.99 5.37
N GLY A 37 -1.85 -3.13 5.66
CA GLY A 37 -3.31 -3.25 5.69
C GLY A 37 -3.95 -2.30 6.71
N LEU A 38 -3.38 -2.25 7.92
CA LEU A 38 -3.85 -1.35 8.97
C LEU A 38 -3.76 0.12 8.55
N TRP A 39 -2.61 0.55 8.01
CA TRP A 39 -2.41 1.92 7.56
C TRP A 39 -3.40 2.33 6.46
N LEU A 40 -3.68 1.43 5.51
CA LEU A 40 -4.67 1.68 4.45
C LEU A 40 -6.09 1.86 5.00
N VAL A 41 -6.46 1.05 6.01
CA VAL A 41 -7.76 1.14 6.69
C VAL A 41 -7.88 2.43 7.49
N GLU A 42 -6.84 2.80 8.25
CA GLU A 42 -6.81 4.05 9.03
C GLU A 42 -6.98 5.30 8.15
N ARG A 43 -6.45 5.26 6.92
CA ARG A 43 -6.61 6.32 5.92
C ARG A 43 -7.89 6.22 5.09
N SER A 44 -8.73 5.22 5.30
CA SER A 44 -9.97 4.97 4.53
C SER A 44 -9.73 4.78 3.03
N ILE A 45 -8.58 4.22 2.64
CA ILE A 45 -8.19 3.95 1.25
C ILE A 45 -7.86 2.47 0.92
N PRO A 46 -8.41 1.44 1.62
CA PRO A 46 -8.01 0.05 1.39
C PRO A 46 -8.30 -0.46 -0.03
N HIS A 47 -9.25 0.16 -0.74
CA HIS A 47 -9.60 -0.21 -2.12
C HIS A 47 -8.84 0.59 -3.19
N GLN A 48 -8.05 1.60 -2.78
CA GLN A 48 -7.32 2.50 -3.67
C GLN A 48 -5.83 2.14 -3.81
N ALA A 49 -5.39 1.13 -3.07
CA ALA A 49 -4.07 0.55 -3.18
C ALA A 49 -4.17 -0.90 -3.68
N ARG A 50 -3.25 -1.29 -4.55
CA ARG A 50 -3.04 -2.68 -4.94
C ARG A 50 -1.68 -3.14 -4.43
N VAL A 51 -1.67 -4.26 -3.71
CA VAL A 51 -0.46 -4.90 -3.21
C VAL A 51 -0.19 -6.14 -4.07
N LEU A 52 0.99 -6.20 -4.67
CA LEU A 52 1.45 -7.32 -5.49
C LEU A 52 2.77 -7.84 -4.93
N MET A 53 2.87 -9.15 -4.71
CA MET A 53 4.15 -9.78 -4.41
C MET A 53 4.84 -10.16 -5.72
N GLU A 54 6.09 -9.74 -5.89
CA GLU A 54 6.94 -10.07 -7.03
C GLU A 54 8.19 -10.81 -6.51
N PRO A 55 8.07 -12.10 -6.16
CA PRO A 55 9.16 -12.86 -5.53
C PRO A 55 10.40 -13.00 -6.43
N GLU A 56 10.22 -13.07 -7.75
CA GLU A 56 11.31 -13.08 -8.74
C GLU A 56 12.18 -11.81 -8.70
N HIS A 57 11.63 -10.72 -8.16
CA HIS A 57 12.30 -9.42 -8.01
C HIS A 57 12.55 -9.07 -6.53
N GLU A 58 12.38 -10.05 -5.62
CA GLU A 58 12.56 -9.90 -4.16
C GLU A 58 11.85 -8.66 -3.59
N ARG A 59 10.65 -8.35 -4.10
CA ARG A 59 9.91 -7.16 -3.67
C ARG A 59 8.40 -7.36 -3.52
N VAL A 60 7.82 -6.51 -2.69
CA VAL A 60 6.38 -6.23 -2.64
C VAL A 60 6.16 -4.87 -3.30
N ARG A 61 5.33 -4.84 -4.34
CA ARG A 61 4.91 -3.62 -5.02
C ARG A 61 3.56 -3.16 -4.52
N VAL A 62 3.49 -1.92 -4.06
CA VAL A 62 2.22 -1.26 -3.70
C VAL A 62 1.97 -0.12 -4.66
N SER A 63 0.84 -0.15 -5.36
CA SER A 63 0.47 0.89 -6.33
C SER A 63 -0.76 1.67 -5.87
N PHE A 64 -0.74 2.98 -6.05
CA PHE A 64 -1.79 3.92 -5.64
C PHE A 64 -2.34 4.70 -6.83
N LEU A 65 -3.61 5.07 -6.76
CA LEU A 65 -4.25 5.98 -7.72
C LEU A 65 -3.88 7.46 -7.48
N ASP A 66 -3.56 7.82 -6.24
CA ASP A 66 -3.21 9.18 -5.81
C ASP A 66 -1.70 9.28 -5.54
N PRO A 67 -1.00 10.29 -6.09
CA PRO A 67 0.43 10.48 -5.84
C PRO A 67 0.76 10.85 -4.39
N ASP A 68 -0.14 11.53 -3.69
CA ASP A 68 0.07 11.94 -2.29
C ASP A 68 -0.02 10.74 -1.35
N ASP A 69 -0.94 9.80 -1.60
CA ASP A 69 -0.98 8.54 -0.85
C ASP A 69 0.27 7.70 -1.08
N ALA A 70 0.78 7.63 -2.32
CA ALA A 70 2.05 6.96 -2.60
C ALA A 70 3.23 7.60 -1.89
N LYS A 71 3.25 8.94 -1.82
CA LYS A 71 4.28 9.70 -1.12
C LYS A 71 4.24 9.46 0.39
N ASP A 72 3.06 9.54 1.00
CA ASP A 72 2.88 9.29 2.43
C ASP A 72 3.18 7.83 2.79
N PHE A 73 2.74 6.90 1.95
CA PHE A 73 3.07 5.48 2.09
C PHE A 73 4.58 5.25 2.05
N ARG A 74 5.27 5.86 1.07
CA ARG A 74 6.74 5.79 0.97
C ARG A 74 7.41 6.41 2.20
N ALA A 75 6.91 7.51 2.74
CA ALA A 75 7.46 8.11 3.95
C ALA A 75 7.29 7.20 5.18
N ARG A 76 6.21 6.43 5.25
CA ARG A 76 5.89 5.54 6.38
C ARG A 76 6.60 4.18 6.31
N PHE A 77 6.67 3.58 5.13
CA PHE A 77 7.11 2.19 4.91
C PHE A 77 8.37 2.06 4.05
N GLY A 78 8.74 3.12 3.32
CA GLY A 78 10.00 3.17 2.61
C GLY A 78 11.12 3.01 3.61
N THR A 79 11.82 1.88 3.52
CA THR A 79 13.02 1.65 4.30
C THR A 79 14.03 2.75 4.01
N ARG A 80 14.51 3.45 5.06
CA ARG A 80 15.88 3.95 5.05
C ARG A 80 16.75 2.69 5.02
N LEU A 81 17.35 2.39 3.87
CA LEU A 81 18.44 1.42 3.83
C LEU A 81 19.53 1.97 4.77
N ASN A 82 19.76 1.29 5.89
CA ASN A 82 21.00 1.45 6.64
C ASN A 82 22.12 0.76 5.87
#